data_AF-A0A518KB43-F1
#
_entry.id   AF-A0A518KB43-F1
#
_cell.length_a   1.000
_cell.length_b   1.000
_cell.length_c   1.000
_cell.angle_alpha   90.00
_cell.angle_beta   90.00
_cell.angle_gamma   90.00
#
_symmetry.space_group_name_H-M   'P 1'
#
loop_
_entity.id
_entity.type
_entity.pdbx_description
1 polymer ?
#
loop_
_entity_poly.entity_id
_entity_poly.type
_entity_poly.pdbx_seq_one_letter_code
_entity_poly.pdbx_strand_id
1 'polypeptide(L)'
;MRPPLVYRRRSRRPQPRRRGAILVLVAVLMPVFVLMAAFAIDLAWMQLVRTELRTATDSASRAGAKTLSLRQSEALARTAAVQAAARNTVAGTPLTVDPADVTFGQSTQANPNARFAFSVGGSPVNAVRVQGLRTASSADGGVNLFFGSMLGSEEFEPRLTATSTVLDRDIAIVIDRSGSMGLDISIPYDANGQNCGPMGSRTRFAALNSAIGVFLNELELTIPNEQVALVSYSSSFNTRCDRGRLRYDTANTDRALTFNYNRITSSMDDFMTNGIGGGTAIGEGLREGISALEDARPYAIKTIILMTDGRHNTGVSPESMVPSARAAGITIHTVTFSPAADINRMRAIANSAGGRSFHADTSGDLSSAFRDIARTLPVLVTD
;
A
#
# COMPACT_ATOMS: atom_id res chain seq x y z
N MET A 1 -88.29 -43.26 -55.83
CA MET A 1 -87.84 -42.73 -54.51
C MET A 1 -86.58 -43.49 -54.13
N ARG A 2 -85.40 -42.93 -53.83
CA ARG A 2 -84.93 -41.62 -53.34
C ARG A 2 -83.60 -41.24 -54.04
N PRO A 3 -83.20 -39.95 -54.14
CA PRO A 3 -81.91 -39.54 -54.72
C PRO A 3 -80.74 -39.66 -53.72
N PRO A 4 -79.48 -39.59 -54.18
CA PRO A 4 -78.31 -40.12 -53.47
C PRO A 4 -77.72 -39.11 -52.48
N LEU A 5 -77.09 -39.63 -51.40
CA LEU A 5 -76.30 -38.82 -50.47
C LEU A 5 -74.87 -38.66 -50.99
N VAL A 6 -74.55 -37.46 -51.48
CA VAL A 6 -73.21 -37.05 -51.91
C VAL A 6 -72.40 -36.58 -50.69
N TYR A 7 -71.39 -37.34 -50.29
CA TYR A 7 -70.44 -36.93 -49.26
C TYR A 7 -69.34 -36.04 -49.86
N ARG A 8 -69.46 -34.72 -49.70
CA ARG A 8 -68.48 -33.75 -50.20
C ARG A 8 -67.33 -33.60 -49.20
N ARG A 9 -66.27 -34.42 -49.33
CA ARG A 9 -65.02 -34.22 -48.57
C ARG A 9 -64.24 -33.04 -49.17
N ARG A 10 -64.09 -31.97 -48.37
CA ARG A 10 -63.29 -30.77 -48.67
C ARG A 10 -61.86 -31.16 -49.08
N SER A 11 -61.44 -30.79 -50.29
CA SER A 11 -60.03 -30.81 -50.68
C SER A 11 -59.28 -29.72 -49.88
N ARG A 12 -58.27 -30.14 -49.11
CA ARG A 12 -57.29 -29.20 -48.52
C ARG A 12 -56.53 -28.55 -49.69
N ARG A 13 -56.70 -27.23 -49.86
CA ARG A 13 -55.86 -26.45 -50.79
C ARG A 13 -54.39 -26.57 -50.35
N PRO A 14 -53.46 -26.87 -51.27
CA PRO A 14 -52.04 -26.86 -50.95
C PRO A 14 -51.64 -25.43 -50.59
N GLN A 15 -51.09 -25.22 -49.39
CA GLN A 15 -50.53 -23.92 -49.05
C GLN A 15 -49.31 -23.65 -49.95
N PRO A 16 -49.19 -22.43 -50.54
CA PRO A 16 -48.05 -22.08 -51.36
C PRO A 16 -46.79 -22.12 -50.48
N ARG A 17 -45.85 -23.00 -50.82
CA ARG A 17 -44.53 -23.06 -50.18
C ARG A 17 -43.76 -21.78 -50.51
N ARG A 18 -43.82 -20.79 -49.62
CA ARG A 18 -42.95 -19.60 -49.62
C ARG A 18 -41.51 -20.04 -49.33
N ARG A 19 -40.74 -20.44 -50.35
CA ARG A 19 -39.37 -20.99 -50.16
C ARG A 19 -38.23 -20.16 -50.78
N GLY A 20 -38.49 -18.96 -51.33
CA GLY A 20 -37.44 -18.14 -51.97
C GLY A 20 -37.06 -16.86 -51.23
N ALA A 21 -38.04 -16.16 -50.64
CA ALA A 21 -37.82 -14.80 -50.10
C ALA A 21 -36.83 -14.76 -48.92
N ILE A 22 -36.81 -15.80 -48.08
CA ILE A 22 -35.87 -15.90 -46.96
C ILE A 22 -34.43 -16.01 -47.47
N LEU A 23 -34.20 -16.72 -48.58
CA LEU A 23 -32.87 -16.95 -49.13
C LEU A 23 -32.26 -15.65 -49.68
N VAL A 24 -33.09 -14.82 -50.34
CA VAL A 24 -32.69 -13.48 -50.81
C VAL A 24 -32.39 -12.55 -49.63
N LEU A 25 -33.23 -12.56 -48.59
CA LEU A 25 -33.01 -11.75 -47.39
C LEU A 25 -31.71 -12.16 -46.66
N VAL A 26 -31.45 -13.46 -46.52
CA VAL A 26 -30.21 -13.97 -45.92
C VAL A 26 -28.99 -13.60 -46.76
N ALA A 27 -29.06 -13.70 -48.09
CA ALA A 27 -27.96 -13.32 -48.97
C ALA A 27 -27.59 -11.82 -48.84
N VAL A 28 -28.57 -10.95 -48.59
CA VAL A 28 -28.34 -9.51 -48.38
C VAL A 28 -27.87 -9.20 -46.96
N LEU A 29 -28.41 -9.88 -45.94
CA LEU A 29 -28.06 -9.63 -44.53
C LEU A 29 -26.74 -10.27 -44.10
N MET A 30 -26.31 -11.37 -44.73
CA MET A 30 -25.10 -12.10 -44.34
C MET A 30 -23.83 -11.23 -44.44
N PRO A 31 -23.59 -10.45 -45.53
CA PRO A 31 -22.49 -9.49 -45.58
C PRO A 31 -22.53 -8.45 -44.45
N VAL A 32 -23.72 -7.97 -44.09
CA VAL A 32 -23.90 -6.99 -43.01
C VAL A 32 -23.52 -7.59 -41.65
N PHE A 33 -23.93 -8.82 -41.38
CA PHE A 33 -23.56 -9.52 -40.15
C PHE A 33 -22.06 -9.82 -40.08
N VAL A 34 -21.43 -10.19 -41.20
CA VAL A 34 -19.98 -10.41 -41.26
C VAL A 34 -19.22 -9.11 -40.99
N LEU A 35 -19.65 -7.99 -41.60
CA LEU A 35 -19.04 -6.67 -41.36
C LEU A 35 -19.18 -6.25 -39.89
N MET A 36 -20.36 -6.45 -39.29
CA MET A 36 -20.59 -6.16 -37.88
C MET A 36 -19.75 -7.04 -36.95
N ALA A 37 -19.58 -8.32 -37.29
CA ALA A 37 -18.72 -9.23 -36.53
C ALA A 37 -17.24 -8.85 -36.63
N ALA A 38 -16.75 -8.53 -37.83
CA ALA A 38 -15.40 -8.04 -38.06
C ALA A 38 -15.10 -6.78 -37.22
N PHE A 39 -16.01 -5.80 -37.25
CA PHE A 39 -15.91 -4.59 -36.44
C PHE A 39 -15.92 -4.90 -34.93
N ALA A 40 -16.77 -5.82 -34.47
CA ALA A 40 -16.81 -6.20 -33.07
C ALA A 40 -15.52 -6.89 -32.60
N ILE A 41 -14.90 -7.72 -33.46
CA ILE A 41 -13.62 -8.38 -33.17
C ILE A 41 -12.50 -7.34 -33.07
N ASP A 42 -12.40 -6.42 -34.03
CA ASP A 42 -11.37 -5.37 -33.99
C ASP A 42 -11.54 -4.42 -32.79
N LEU A 43 -12.78 -4.05 -32.45
CA LEU A 43 -13.06 -3.29 -31.23
C LEU A 43 -12.64 -4.04 -29.97
N ALA A 44 -12.98 -5.33 -29.86
CA ALA A 44 -12.59 -6.13 -28.71
C ALA A 44 -11.06 -6.23 -28.60
N TRP A 45 -10.38 -6.41 -29.73
CA TRP A 45 -8.93 -6.44 -29.81
C TRP A 45 -8.29 -5.12 -29.38
N MET A 46 -8.77 -3.99 -29.89
CA MET A 46 -8.28 -2.66 -29.49
C MET A 46 -8.43 -2.41 -27.98
N GLN A 47 -9.56 -2.82 -27.38
CA GLN A 47 -9.80 -2.64 -25.95
C GLN A 47 -8.92 -3.55 -25.09
N LEU A 48 -8.69 -4.79 -25.53
CA LEU A 48 -7.77 -5.71 -24.89
C LEU A 48 -6.35 -5.12 -24.88
N VAL A 49 -5.85 -4.72 -26.05
CA VAL A 49 -4.51 -4.15 -26.22
C VAL A 49 -4.32 -2.88 -25.39
N ARG A 50 -5.34 -2.01 -25.33
CA ARG A 50 -5.30 -0.82 -24.46
C ARG A 50 -5.20 -1.18 -22.98
N THR A 51 -5.90 -2.22 -22.54
CA THR A 51 -5.88 -2.70 -21.15
C THR A 51 -4.55 -3.35 -20.79
N GLU A 52 -4.00 -4.14 -21.71
CA GLU A 52 -2.66 -4.74 -21.59
C GLU A 52 -1.57 -3.66 -21.52
N LEU A 53 -1.61 -2.67 -22.42
CA LEU A 53 -0.66 -1.54 -22.43
C LEU A 53 -0.72 -0.77 -21.11
N ARG A 54 -1.92 -0.57 -20.56
CA ARG A 54 -2.10 0.05 -19.26
C ARG A 54 -1.47 -0.72 -18.12
N THR A 55 -1.74 -2.02 -18.07
CA THR A 55 -1.16 -2.88 -17.04
C THR A 55 0.37 -2.87 -17.10
N ALA A 56 0.93 -2.93 -18.31
CA ALA A 56 2.38 -2.90 -18.52
C ALA A 56 3.02 -1.57 -18.10
N THR A 57 2.39 -0.44 -18.48
CA THR A 57 2.91 0.92 -18.20
C THR A 57 2.78 1.28 -16.72
N ASP A 58 1.67 0.90 -16.07
CA ASP A 58 1.45 1.07 -14.63
C ASP A 58 2.47 0.24 -13.83
N SER A 59 2.70 -1.01 -14.22
CA SER A 59 3.72 -1.87 -13.61
C SER A 59 5.13 -1.27 -13.76
N ALA A 60 5.45 -0.73 -14.94
CA ALA A 60 6.73 -0.12 -15.22
C ALA A 60 6.98 1.13 -14.35
N SER A 61 6.02 2.05 -14.28
CA SER A 61 6.15 3.27 -13.46
C SER A 61 6.30 2.94 -11.97
N ARG A 62 5.52 1.96 -11.45
CA ARG A 62 5.63 1.52 -10.04
C ARG A 62 6.97 0.89 -9.73
N ALA A 63 7.47 0.00 -10.60
CA ALA A 63 8.77 -0.64 -10.40
C ALA A 63 9.92 0.37 -10.44
N GLY A 64 9.83 1.35 -11.33
CA GLY A 64 10.74 2.49 -11.39
C GLY A 64 10.72 3.31 -10.10
N ALA A 65 9.55 3.78 -9.68
CA ALA A 65 9.40 4.58 -8.45
C ALA A 65 9.84 3.83 -7.19
N LYS A 66 9.51 2.54 -7.07
CA LYS A 66 9.98 1.68 -5.98
C LYS A 66 11.51 1.58 -5.94
N THR A 67 12.13 1.33 -7.10
CA THR A 67 13.59 1.18 -7.17
C THR A 67 14.30 2.50 -6.95
N LEU A 68 13.74 3.61 -7.46
CA LEU A 68 14.20 4.96 -7.17
C LEU A 68 14.26 5.15 -5.65
N SER A 69 13.15 4.88 -4.95
CA SER A 69 13.06 5.02 -3.49
C SER A 69 14.00 4.13 -2.69
N LEU A 70 14.33 2.93 -3.17
CA LEU A 70 15.18 1.97 -2.46
C LEU A 70 16.67 2.16 -2.74
N ARG A 71 17.02 2.58 -3.95
CA ARG A 71 18.40 2.56 -4.45
C ARG A 71 18.99 3.93 -4.71
N GLN A 72 18.22 5.00 -4.59
CA GLN A 72 18.72 6.38 -4.76
C GLN A 72 19.33 6.64 -6.15
N SER A 73 18.89 5.88 -7.16
CA SER A 73 19.56 5.88 -8.47
C SER A 73 18.55 5.85 -9.60
N GLU A 74 18.53 6.93 -10.38
CA GLU A 74 17.72 7.01 -11.60
C GLU A 74 18.10 5.95 -12.63
N ALA A 75 19.39 5.59 -12.72
CA ALA A 75 19.86 4.56 -13.65
C ALA A 75 19.29 3.18 -13.30
N LEU A 76 19.33 2.80 -12.01
CA LEU A 76 18.73 1.56 -11.54
C LEU A 76 17.20 1.58 -11.62
N ALA A 77 16.58 2.72 -11.32
CA ALA A 77 15.14 2.91 -11.45
C ALA A 77 14.67 2.78 -12.90
N ARG A 78 15.40 3.36 -13.85
CA ARG A 78 15.12 3.25 -15.29
C ARG A 78 15.21 1.80 -15.75
N THR A 79 16.26 1.10 -15.34
CA THR A 79 16.44 -0.32 -15.64
C THR A 79 15.29 -1.15 -15.08
N ALA A 80 14.88 -0.90 -13.83
CA ALA A 80 13.76 -1.61 -13.21
C ALA A 80 12.42 -1.35 -13.89
N ALA A 81 12.16 -0.11 -14.34
CA ALA A 81 10.97 0.23 -15.10
C ALA A 81 10.91 -0.52 -16.44
N VAL A 82 12.01 -0.51 -17.20
CA VAL A 82 12.12 -1.24 -18.48
C VAL A 82 11.95 -2.75 -18.28
N GLN A 83 12.60 -3.33 -17.28
CA GLN A 83 12.45 -4.76 -16.96
C GLN A 83 11.01 -5.11 -16.53
N ALA A 84 10.34 -4.22 -15.81
CA ALA A 84 8.95 -4.43 -15.41
C ALA A 84 7.98 -4.31 -16.59
N ALA A 85 8.23 -3.43 -17.56
CA ALA A 85 7.48 -3.38 -18.81
C ALA A 85 7.62 -4.69 -19.59
N ALA A 86 8.85 -5.18 -19.76
CA ALA A 86 9.16 -6.40 -20.52
C ALA A 86 8.59 -7.69 -19.89
N ARG A 87 8.18 -7.67 -18.62
CA ARG A 87 7.47 -8.80 -17.98
C ARG A 87 5.99 -8.87 -18.32
N ASN A 88 5.44 -7.82 -18.93
CA ASN A 88 4.03 -7.74 -19.33
C ASN A 88 3.95 -7.80 -20.86
N THR A 89 2.96 -8.54 -21.36
CA THR A 89 2.70 -8.66 -22.79
C THR A 89 1.62 -7.67 -23.23
N VAL A 90 1.78 -7.10 -24.42
CA VAL A 90 0.81 -6.24 -25.09
C VAL A 90 0.65 -6.76 -26.52
N ALA A 91 -0.57 -7.08 -26.93
CA ALA A 91 -0.86 -7.71 -28.22
C ALA A 91 -0.02 -9.00 -28.46
N GLY A 92 0.23 -9.77 -27.39
CA GLY A 92 0.97 -11.05 -27.45
C GLY A 92 2.49 -10.95 -27.43
N THR A 93 3.08 -9.75 -27.43
CA THR A 93 4.55 -9.55 -27.34
C THR A 93 4.92 -8.82 -26.05
N PRO A 94 6.09 -9.10 -25.42
CA PRO A 94 6.60 -8.28 -24.33
C PRO A 94 6.68 -6.79 -24.72
N LEU A 95 6.30 -5.89 -23.81
CA LEU A 95 6.42 -4.45 -24.07
C LEU A 95 7.87 -3.98 -23.94
N THR A 96 8.43 -3.46 -25.02
CA THR A 96 9.73 -2.80 -25.06
C THR A 96 9.55 -1.30 -24.85
N VAL A 97 9.99 -0.79 -23.71
CA VAL A 97 10.01 0.65 -23.40
C VAL A 97 11.41 1.20 -23.68
N ASP A 98 11.51 2.26 -24.49
CA ASP A 98 12.76 2.96 -24.69
C ASP A 98 13.19 3.58 -23.34
N PRO A 99 14.44 3.42 -22.90
CA PRO A 99 14.94 4.11 -21.72
C PRO A 99 14.62 5.61 -21.72
N ALA A 100 14.59 6.31 -22.87
CA ALA A 100 14.24 7.72 -22.99
C ALA A 100 12.78 8.04 -22.63
N ASP A 101 11.86 7.09 -22.76
CA ASP A 101 10.45 7.23 -22.40
C ASP A 101 10.20 7.12 -20.88
N VAL A 102 11.24 6.82 -20.11
CA VAL A 102 11.24 6.90 -18.64
C VAL A 102 11.77 8.27 -18.21
N THR A 103 10.87 9.09 -17.69
CA THR A 103 11.17 10.46 -17.23
C THR A 103 11.04 10.55 -15.71
N PHE A 104 12.01 11.24 -15.10
CA PHE A 104 12.06 11.48 -13.66
C PHE A 104 11.65 12.92 -13.36
N GLY A 105 11.02 13.14 -12.23
CA GLY A 105 10.63 14.47 -11.83
C GLY A 105 10.01 14.54 -10.45
N GLN A 106 9.38 15.68 -10.21
CA GLN A 106 8.63 15.95 -8.99
C GLN A 106 7.14 15.87 -9.26
N SER A 107 6.41 15.17 -8.40
CA SER A 107 4.96 15.14 -8.38
C SER A 107 4.46 15.70 -7.05
N THR A 108 3.65 16.74 -7.13
CA THR A 108 3.11 17.45 -5.96
C THR A 108 1.60 17.60 -6.08
N GLN A 109 0.92 17.75 -4.94
CA GLN A 109 -0.50 18.00 -4.86
C GLN A 109 -0.70 19.40 -4.27
N ALA A 110 -1.55 20.23 -4.86
CA ALA A 110 -1.78 21.60 -4.36
C ALA A 110 -2.58 21.64 -3.04
N ASN A 111 -3.39 20.61 -2.79
CA ASN A 111 -4.14 20.37 -1.56
C ASN A 111 -4.57 18.88 -1.52
N PRO A 112 -4.97 18.31 -0.36
CA PRO A 112 -5.29 16.88 -0.24
C PRO A 112 -6.37 16.34 -1.19
N ASN A 113 -7.19 17.21 -1.80
CA ASN A 113 -8.24 16.84 -2.74
C ASN A 113 -7.88 17.13 -4.22
N ALA A 114 -6.73 17.75 -4.50
CA ALA A 114 -6.32 18.10 -5.86
C ALA A 114 -5.70 16.88 -6.57
N ARG A 115 -5.61 16.91 -7.90
CA ARG A 115 -4.82 15.89 -8.61
C ARG A 115 -3.33 16.17 -8.41
N PHE A 116 -2.53 15.10 -8.41
CA PHE A 116 -1.08 15.22 -8.48
C PHE A 116 -0.69 15.87 -9.81
N ALA A 117 0.25 16.79 -9.76
CA ALA A 117 0.82 17.45 -10.92
C ALA A 117 2.29 17.05 -11.05
N PHE A 118 2.61 16.34 -12.13
CA PHE A 118 3.96 15.93 -12.46
C PHE A 118 4.68 17.04 -13.25
N SER A 119 5.86 17.43 -12.77
CA SER A 119 6.82 18.27 -13.48
C SER A 119 8.11 17.49 -13.74
N VAL A 120 8.62 17.55 -14.96
CA VAL A 120 9.91 16.93 -15.32
C VAL A 120 11.04 17.64 -14.58
N GLY A 121 11.95 16.87 -14.01
CA GLY A 121 13.01 17.41 -13.15
C GLY A 121 12.48 17.96 -11.82
N GLY A 122 13.32 18.72 -11.13
CA GLY A 122 13.06 19.22 -9.77
C GLY A 122 13.86 18.47 -8.71
N SER A 123 13.97 19.07 -7.53
CA SER A 123 14.63 18.48 -6.37
C SER A 123 13.70 18.62 -5.14
N PRO A 124 13.40 17.54 -4.41
CA PRO A 124 13.82 16.15 -4.68
C PRO A 124 13.03 15.51 -5.84
N VAL A 125 13.66 14.55 -6.52
CA VAL A 125 12.98 13.67 -7.49
C VAL A 125 12.18 12.63 -6.71
N ASN A 126 10.86 12.72 -6.77
CA ASN A 126 9.96 11.80 -6.06
C ASN A 126 9.02 11.03 -7.00
N ALA A 127 9.10 11.22 -8.31
CA ALA A 127 8.19 10.59 -9.25
C ALA A 127 8.89 10.04 -10.50
N VAL A 128 8.33 8.94 -11.02
CA VAL A 128 8.74 8.28 -12.25
C VAL A 128 7.54 8.20 -13.18
N ARG A 129 7.68 8.80 -14.36
CA ARG A 129 6.68 8.75 -15.43
C ARG A 129 7.18 7.92 -16.58
N VAL A 130 6.41 6.92 -16.98
CA VAL A 130 6.73 6.00 -18.08
C VAL A 130 5.70 6.18 -19.20
N GLN A 131 6.17 6.27 -20.44
CA GLN A 131 5.31 6.21 -21.62
C GLN A 131 5.37 4.81 -22.23
N GLY A 132 4.21 4.14 -22.29
CA GLY A 132 4.02 2.92 -23.04
C GLY A 132 3.50 3.26 -24.43
N LEU A 133 4.26 2.89 -25.46
CA LEU A 133 3.97 3.24 -26.85
C LEU A 133 3.84 1.98 -27.71
N ARG A 134 2.77 1.89 -28.48
CA ARG A 134 2.58 0.93 -29.57
C ARG A 134 2.19 1.68 -30.84
N THR A 135 3.12 2.48 -31.33
CA THR A 135 2.96 3.36 -32.50
C THR A 135 3.92 2.92 -33.61
N ALA A 136 3.70 3.34 -34.86
CA ALA A 136 4.63 3.02 -35.95
C ALA A 136 6.09 3.46 -35.67
N SER A 137 6.29 4.49 -34.85
CA SER A 137 7.61 5.00 -34.44
C SER A 137 8.18 4.36 -33.16
N SER A 138 7.42 3.50 -32.48
CA SER A 138 7.85 2.84 -31.24
C SER A 138 8.65 1.59 -31.52
N ALA A 139 9.42 1.11 -30.54
CA ALA A 139 10.24 -0.09 -30.67
C ALA A 139 9.46 -1.35 -31.09
N ASP A 140 8.21 -1.48 -30.63
CA ASP A 140 7.34 -2.63 -30.91
C ASP A 140 6.34 -2.38 -32.07
N GLY A 141 6.38 -1.20 -32.70
CA GLY A 141 5.49 -0.83 -33.79
C GLY A 141 4.00 -0.67 -33.40
N GLY A 142 3.19 -0.33 -34.40
CA GLY A 142 1.73 -0.30 -34.30
C GLY A 142 1.13 -1.70 -34.11
N VAL A 143 -0.15 -1.75 -33.77
CA VAL A 143 -0.87 -3.03 -33.58
C VAL A 143 -1.76 -3.28 -34.78
N ASN A 144 -1.51 -4.36 -35.51
CA ASN A 144 -2.35 -4.75 -36.64
C ASN A 144 -3.76 -5.15 -36.18
N LEU A 145 -4.76 -4.67 -36.90
CA LEU A 145 -6.15 -5.09 -36.77
C LEU A 145 -6.44 -6.31 -37.63
N PHE A 146 -7.40 -7.15 -37.25
CA PHE A 146 -7.74 -8.36 -38.00
C PHE A 146 -8.46 -8.02 -39.31
N PHE A 147 -9.32 -6.99 -39.29
CA PHE A 147 -10.11 -6.55 -40.44
C PHE A 147 -9.92 -5.06 -40.76
N GLY A 148 -8.78 -4.49 -40.38
CA GLY A 148 -8.48 -3.06 -40.53
C GLY A 148 -8.57 -2.53 -41.97
N SER A 149 -8.23 -3.36 -42.96
CA SER A 149 -8.35 -3.02 -44.38
C SER A 149 -9.81 -2.80 -44.83
N MET A 150 -10.78 -3.42 -44.14
CA MET A 150 -12.21 -3.22 -44.38
C MET A 150 -12.73 -1.91 -43.74
N LEU A 151 -12.02 -1.38 -42.74
CA LEU A 151 -12.40 -0.22 -41.93
C LEU A 151 -11.58 1.05 -42.27
N GLY A 152 -10.59 0.95 -43.16
CA GLY A 152 -9.77 2.08 -43.64
C GLY A 152 -8.56 2.41 -42.78
N SER A 153 -8.26 1.61 -41.74
CA SER A 153 -7.03 1.71 -40.94
C SER A 153 -6.52 0.32 -40.60
N GLU A 154 -5.33 -0.05 -41.07
CA GLU A 154 -4.75 -1.38 -40.81
C GLU A 154 -4.10 -1.48 -39.43
N GLU A 155 -3.67 -0.34 -38.88
CA GLU A 155 -2.96 -0.26 -37.61
C GLU A 155 -3.70 0.58 -36.55
N PHE A 156 -3.65 0.09 -35.32
CA PHE A 156 -4.07 0.78 -34.12
C PHE A 156 -2.83 1.20 -33.32
N GLU A 157 -2.76 2.49 -32.97
CA GLU A 157 -1.59 3.08 -32.32
C GLU A 157 -1.85 3.59 -30.88
N PRO A 158 -2.04 2.72 -29.88
CA PRO A 158 -2.30 3.17 -28.53
C PRO A 158 -1.03 3.77 -27.88
N ARG A 159 -1.23 4.87 -27.17
CA ARG A 159 -0.22 5.52 -26.32
C ARG A 159 -0.80 5.64 -24.92
N LEU A 160 0.02 5.35 -23.92
CA LEU A 160 -0.34 5.54 -22.53
C LEU A 160 0.81 6.13 -21.74
N THR A 161 0.49 7.00 -20.80
CA THR A 161 1.42 7.53 -19.82
C THR A 161 0.96 7.08 -18.44
N ALA A 162 1.88 6.58 -17.62
CA ALA A 162 1.62 6.32 -16.21
C ALA A 162 2.68 7.00 -15.35
N THR A 163 2.24 7.67 -14.28
CA THR A 163 3.14 8.32 -13.32
C THR A 163 3.01 7.64 -11.97
N SER A 164 4.14 7.27 -11.35
CA SER A 164 4.19 6.77 -9.97
C SER A 164 5.00 7.72 -9.11
N THR A 165 4.45 8.10 -7.96
CA THR A 165 5.04 9.02 -6.98
C THR A 165 5.36 8.30 -5.67
N VAL A 166 6.53 8.59 -5.11
CA VAL A 166 6.97 8.21 -3.77
C VAL A 166 6.58 9.33 -2.83
N LEU A 167 5.86 8.99 -1.77
CA LEU A 167 5.38 9.97 -0.77
C LEU A 167 6.29 9.95 0.46
N ASP A 168 6.50 11.12 1.05
CA ASP A 168 7.12 11.26 2.37
C ASP A 168 6.31 10.53 3.44
N ARG A 169 6.94 10.17 4.55
CA ARG A 169 6.29 9.49 5.69
C ARG A 169 6.54 10.24 6.99
N ASP A 170 5.49 10.38 7.78
CA ASP A 170 5.60 10.82 9.17
C ASP A 170 5.14 9.67 10.07
N ILE A 171 6.03 9.25 10.96
CA ILE A 171 5.91 8.02 11.73
C ILE A 171 5.86 8.36 13.21
N ALA A 172 4.81 7.95 13.91
CA ALA A 172 4.80 7.94 15.37
C ALA A 172 5.07 6.51 15.86
N ILE A 173 6.20 6.32 16.52
CA ILE A 173 6.51 5.07 17.23
C ILE A 173 5.88 5.19 18.61
N VAL A 174 4.87 4.35 18.88
CA VAL A 174 4.13 4.33 20.14
C VAL A 174 4.56 3.10 20.93
N ILE A 175 5.37 3.32 21.97
CA ILE A 175 6.00 2.25 22.73
C ILE A 175 5.34 2.01 24.09
N ASP A 176 5.31 0.74 24.47
CA ASP A 176 4.91 0.29 25.79
C ASP A 176 6.08 0.46 26.77
N ARG A 177 5.84 1.20 27.85
CA ARG A 177 6.78 1.34 28.97
C ARG A 177 6.18 0.83 30.29
N SER A 178 5.25 -0.12 30.21
CA SER A 178 4.67 -0.81 31.36
C SER A 178 5.70 -1.69 32.08
N GLY A 179 5.31 -2.21 33.25
CA GLY A 179 6.18 -3.05 34.06
C GLY A 179 6.65 -4.34 33.40
N SER A 180 5.79 -4.97 32.59
CA SER A 180 6.11 -6.23 31.92
C SER A 180 7.28 -6.10 30.96
N MET A 181 7.45 -4.92 30.36
CA MET A 181 8.59 -4.61 29.48
C MET A 181 9.93 -4.66 30.22
N GLY A 182 9.93 -4.50 31.55
CA GLY A 182 11.13 -4.59 32.39
C GLY A 182 11.55 -6.02 32.73
N LEU A 183 10.76 -7.03 32.35
CA LEU A 183 11.06 -8.45 32.61
C LEU A 183 12.16 -8.98 31.68
N ASP A 184 12.89 -9.99 32.14
CA ASP A 184 13.79 -10.76 31.25
C ASP A 184 12.97 -11.39 30.11
N ILE A 185 13.52 -11.35 28.90
CA ILE A 185 12.90 -11.86 27.67
C ILE A 185 12.49 -13.35 27.77
N SER A 186 13.15 -14.13 28.63
CA SER A 186 12.82 -15.55 28.84
C SER A 186 11.57 -15.78 29.69
N ILE A 187 11.04 -14.76 30.35
CA ILE A 187 9.83 -14.87 31.18
C ILE A 187 8.61 -14.92 30.25
N PRO A 188 7.78 -15.98 30.27
CA PRO A 188 6.72 -16.18 29.28
C PRO A 188 5.37 -15.55 29.63
N TYR A 189 5.21 -14.98 30.83
CA TYR A 189 3.99 -14.33 31.30
C TYR A 189 4.19 -12.83 31.49
N ASP A 190 3.09 -12.08 31.52
CA ASP A 190 3.08 -10.66 31.89
C ASP A 190 3.05 -10.50 33.40
N ALA A 191 3.82 -9.54 33.92
CA ALA A 191 3.76 -9.15 35.32
C ALA A 191 3.83 -7.63 35.41
N ASN A 192 2.89 -7.04 36.14
CA ASN A 192 2.88 -5.62 36.42
C ASN A 192 3.88 -5.35 37.55
N GLY A 193 4.87 -4.51 37.28
CA GLY A 193 5.93 -4.19 38.24
C GLY A 193 6.55 -2.82 37.96
N GLN A 194 7.28 -2.31 38.93
CA GLN A 194 8.13 -1.14 38.74
C GLN A 194 9.55 -1.62 38.46
N ASN A 195 10.15 -1.18 37.36
CA ASN A 195 11.59 -1.33 37.15
C ASN A 195 12.24 0.03 37.38
N CYS A 196 13.05 0.15 38.44
CA CYS A 196 13.68 1.41 38.86
C CYS A 196 14.96 1.75 38.07
N GLY A 197 15.32 0.97 37.05
CA GLY A 197 16.51 1.15 36.24
C GLY A 197 17.83 1.03 37.02
N PRO A 198 18.99 1.01 36.33
CA PRO A 198 19.13 0.71 34.92
C PRO A 198 18.61 -0.70 34.61
N MET A 199 17.97 -0.84 33.46
CA MET A 199 17.46 -2.13 33.01
C MET A 199 18.58 -3.01 32.47
N GLY A 200 18.50 -4.32 32.74
CA GLY A 200 19.43 -5.30 32.19
C GLY A 200 19.29 -5.44 30.67
N SER A 201 20.36 -5.84 30.00
CA SER A 201 20.41 -6.02 28.55
C SER A 201 19.51 -7.14 28.01
N ARG A 202 19.03 -8.03 28.88
CA ARG A 202 18.12 -9.13 28.55
C ARG A 202 16.64 -8.80 28.77
N THR A 203 16.33 -7.56 29.15
CA THR A 203 14.94 -7.16 29.35
C THR A 203 14.20 -7.01 28.02
N ARG A 204 12.86 -7.12 28.06
CA ARG A 204 12.04 -6.92 26.86
C ARG A 204 12.19 -5.50 26.31
N PHE A 205 12.30 -4.50 27.17
CA PHE A 205 12.56 -3.12 26.78
C PHE A 205 13.96 -2.93 26.17
N ALA A 206 14.98 -3.64 26.65
CA ALA A 206 16.30 -3.63 26.00
C ALA A 206 16.24 -4.19 24.57
N ALA A 207 15.47 -5.26 24.35
CA ALA A 207 15.24 -5.79 23.00
C ALA A 207 14.49 -4.78 22.11
N LEU A 208 13.49 -4.09 22.65
CA LEU A 208 12.81 -3.00 21.94
C LEU A 208 13.77 -1.85 21.58
N ASN A 209 14.61 -1.40 22.53
CA ASN A 209 15.59 -0.35 22.27
C ASN A 209 16.52 -0.72 21.10
N SER A 210 17.05 -1.95 21.11
CA SER A 210 17.85 -2.47 20.00
C SER A 210 17.07 -2.51 18.68
N ALA A 211 15.81 -2.95 18.70
CA ALA A 211 14.98 -3.06 17.50
C ALA A 211 14.63 -1.69 16.90
N ILE A 212 14.39 -0.67 17.74
CA ILE A 212 14.20 0.72 17.29
C ILE A 212 15.49 1.29 16.70
N GLY A 213 16.66 0.97 17.26
CA GLY A 213 17.93 1.33 16.62
C GLY A 213 18.07 0.74 15.22
N VAL A 214 17.71 -0.52 15.02
CA VAL A 214 17.68 -1.16 13.69
C VAL A 214 16.69 -0.47 12.76
N PHE A 215 15.49 -0.14 13.25
CA PHE A 215 14.47 0.58 12.49
C PHE A 215 14.99 1.93 11.97
N LEU A 216 15.53 2.75 12.86
CA LEU A 216 16.00 4.10 12.52
C LEU A 216 17.18 4.06 11.56
N ASN A 217 18.12 3.13 11.74
CA ASN A 217 19.23 2.93 10.81
C ASN A 217 18.75 2.50 9.41
N GLU A 218 17.66 1.72 9.31
CA GLU A 218 17.08 1.37 8.00
C GLU A 218 16.39 2.58 7.36
N LEU A 219 15.79 3.50 8.14
CA LEU A 219 15.24 4.76 7.62
C LEU A 219 16.33 5.71 7.11
N GLU A 220 17.53 5.71 7.69
CA GLU A 220 18.64 6.53 7.15
C GLU A 220 19.09 6.07 5.75
N LEU A 221 18.71 4.87 5.32
CA LEU A 221 19.03 4.31 4.01
C LEU A 221 17.94 4.59 2.96
N THR A 222 16.78 5.12 3.35
CA THR A 222 15.63 5.36 2.45
C THR A 222 15.62 6.78 1.84
N ILE A 223 15.00 6.95 0.66
CA ILE A 223 14.88 8.25 -0.06
C ILE A 223 13.90 9.23 0.59
N PRO A 224 12.74 8.78 1.13
CA PRO A 224 11.76 9.71 1.64
C PRO A 224 12.39 10.43 2.83
N ASN A 225 12.10 11.71 2.96
CA ASN A 225 12.44 12.38 4.21
C ASN A 225 11.42 11.87 5.22
N GLU A 226 11.78 10.97 6.14
CA GLU A 226 10.88 10.57 7.22
C GLU A 226 11.08 11.41 8.48
N GLN A 227 9.99 11.91 9.06
CA GLN A 227 10.04 12.41 10.43
C GLN A 227 9.53 11.32 11.36
N VAL A 228 10.22 11.15 12.48
CA VAL A 228 9.85 10.19 13.51
C VAL A 228 9.51 10.94 14.79
N ALA A 229 8.36 10.63 15.36
CA ALA A 229 7.96 10.99 16.71
C ALA A 229 8.08 9.76 17.61
N LEU A 230 8.46 9.98 18.87
CA LEU A 230 8.44 8.95 19.91
C LEU A 230 7.35 9.30 20.90
N VAL A 231 6.43 8.35 21.07
CA VAL A 231 5.36 8.39 22.06
C VAL A 231 5.51 7.17 22.94
N SER A 232 5.35 7.35 24.25
CA SER A 232 5.36 6.25 25.20
C SER A 232 4.13 6.25 26.08
N TYR A 233 3.70 5.07 26.52
CA TYR A 233 2.54 4.92 27.40
C TYR A 233 2.74 3.88 28.49
N SER A 234 2.05 4.07 29.62
CA SER A 234 1.91 3.07 30.68
C SER A 234 0.65 3.35 31.52
N SER A 235 0.81 3.81 32.76
CA SER A 235 -0.23 4.37 33.62
C SER A 235 0.36 5.57 34.35
N SER A 236 -0.46 6.51 34.84
CA SER A 236 0.06 7.54 35.73
C SER A 236 0.51 6.93 37.05
N PHE A 237 1.78 7.12 37.43
CA PHE A 237 2.31 6.69 38.73
C PHE A 237 3.49 7.57 39.17
N ASN A 238 3.80 7.49 40.47
CA ASN A 238 4.91 8.22 41.07
C ASN A 238 5.51 7.40 42.24
N THR A 239 6.54 6.63 41.93
CA THR A 239 7.14 5.64 42.83
C THR A 239 8.53 6.08 43.29
N ARG A 240 8.90 5.74 44.53
CA ARG A 240 10.27 5.98 45.03
C ARG A 240 11.17 4.81 44.63
N CYS A 241 12.29 5.14 43.99
CA CYS A 241 13.37 4.25 43.60
C CYS A 241 14.66 4.66 44.32
N ASP A 242 15.66 3.78 44.34
CA ASP A 242 16.95 4.05 45.00
C ASP A 242 17.66 5.28 44.39
N ARG A 243 17.43 5.53 43.09
CA ARG A 243 18.04 6.63 42.32
C ARG A 243 17.18 7.89 42.21
N GLY A 244 16.03 7.94 42.89
CA GLY A 244 15.13 9.09 42.85
C GLY A 244 13.66 8.70 42.75
N ARG A 245 12.83 9.61 42.24
CA ARG A 245 11.41 9.30 42.00
C ARG A 245 11.20 8.97 40.53
N LEU A 246 10.59 7.82 40.27
CA LEU A 246 10.15 7.44 38.95
C LEU A 246 8.71 7.89 38.78
N ARG A 247 8.50 8.92 37.97
CA ARG A 247 7.21 9.53 37.71
C ARG A 247 6.92 9.48 36.22
N TYR A 248 5.71 9.05 35.90
CA TYR A 248 5.21 9.12 34.55
C TYR A 248 3.73 9.49 34.51
N ASP A 249 3.35 10.16 33.44
CA ASP A 249 1.95 10.29 33.05
C ASP A 249 1.53 9.06 32.22
N THR A 250 0.23 8.96 31.92
CA THR A 250 -0.34 7.78 31.26
C THR A 250 0.20 7.60 29.85
N ALA A 251 0.37 8.68 29.08
CA ALA A 251 1.04 8.70 27.80
C ALA A 251 1.72 10.06 27.61
N ASN A 252 2.83 10.10 26.88
CA ASN A 252 3.58 11.32 26.59
C ASN A 252 4.19 11.25 25.19
N THR A 253 4.14 12.36 24.45
CA THR A 253 5.03 12.61 23.31
C THR A 253 6.42 12.96 23.83
N ASP A 254 7.29 11.96 23.96
CA ASP A 254 8.66 12.15 24.43
C ASP A 254 9.50 12.95 23.42
N ARG A 255 9.23 12.74 22.13
CA ARG A 255 9.83 13.49 21.03
C ARG A 255 8.80 13.76 19.95
N ALA A 256 8.60 15.04 19.65
CA ALA A 256 7.86 15.46 18.47
C ALA A 256 8.59 15.02 17.19
N LEU A 257 7.87 15.09 16.06
CA LEU A 257 8.37 14.73 14.74
C LEU A 257 9.73 15.41 14.44
N THR A 258 10.74 14.58 14.17
CA THR A 258 12.09 15.05 13.91
C THR A 258 12.82 14.20 12.87
N PHE A 259 13.74 14.83 12.13
CA PHE A 259 14.71 14.14 11.27
C PHE A 259 15.96 13.68 12.04
N ASN A 260 16.14 14.12 13.28
CA ASN A 260 17.30 13.75 14.08
C ASN A 260 17.00 12.50 14.92
N TYR A 261 17.23 11.33 14.33
CA TYR A 261 16.96 10.04 14.95
C TYR A 261 17.80 9.78 16.22
N ASN A 262 18.94 10.46 16.39
CA ASN A 262 19.71 10.39 17.64
C ASN A 262 18.91 10.92 18.85
N ARG A 263 17.93 11.80 18.63
CA ARG A 263 17.02 12.25 19.71
C ARG A 263 16.05 11.15 20.14
N ILE A 264 15.67 10.26 19.22
CA ILE A 264 14.82 9.11 19.49
C ILE A 264 15.61 8.07 20.29
N THR A 265 16.81 7.69 19.82
CA THR A 265 17.67 6.73 20.53
C THR A 265 18.07 7.23 21.92
N SER A 266 18.41 8.51 22.07
CA SER A 266 18.70 9.11 23.39
C SER A 266 17.52 8.97 24.37
N SER A 267 16.28 9.11 23.88
CA SER A 267 15.09 8.98 24.74
C SER A 267 14.84 7.53 25.12
N MET A 268 15.13 6.59 24.22
CA MET A 268 15.09 5.16 24.54
C MET A 268 16.15 4.78 25.59
N ASP A 269 17.35 5.36 25.50
CA ASP A 269 18.43 5.17 26.47
C ASP A 269 18.10 5.80 27.84
N ASP A 270 17.37 6.93 27.84
CA ASP A 270 16.84 7.53 29.07
C ASP A 270 15.87 6.58 29.78
N PHE A 271 14.98 5.89 29.05
CA PHE A 271 14.12 4.86 29.64
C PHE A 271 14.93 3.68 30.18
N MET A 272 15.94 3.21 29.44
CA MET A 272 16.86 2.15 29.90
C MET A 272 17.57 2.51 31.21
N THR A 273 17.93 3.78 31.37
CA THR A 273 18.69 4.27 32.53
C THR A 273 17.79 4.54 33.74
N ASN A 274 16.68 5.23 33.53
CA ASN A 274 15.79 5.73 34.58
C ASN A 274 14.75 4.70 35.04
N GLY A 275 14.49 3.70 34.20
CA GLY A 275 13.50 2.65 34.47
C GLY A 275 12.12 2.97 33.90
N ILE A 276 11.23 1.99 34.00
CA ILE A 276 9.88 1.99 33.43
C ILE A 276 8.92 1.31 34.39
N GLY A 277 7.62 1.31 34.10
CA GLY A 277 6.66 0.58 34.93
C GLY A 277 5.22 1.02 34.74
N GLY A 278 4.37 0.64 35.67
CA GLY A 278 2.94 0.92 35.59
C GLY A 278 2.18 -0.12 34.75
N GLY A 279 0.90 0.18 34.50
CA GLY A 279 0.01 -0.64 33.68
C GLY A 279 0.19 -0.39 32.18
N THR A 280 -0.68 -1.02 31.39
CA THR A 280 -0.58 -1.08 29.92
C THR A 280 -1.76 -0.33 29.29
N ALA A 281 -1.65 1.00 29.15
CA ALA A 281 -2.69 1.85 28.57
C ALA A 281 -2.59 2.03 27.04
N ILE A 282 -2.70 0.93 26.30
CA ILE A 282 -2.56 0.94 24.83
C ILE A 282 -3.42 2.02 24.14
N GLY A 283 -4.67 2.22 24.55
CA GLY A 283 -5.56 3.21 23.91
C GLY A 283 -5.16 4.65 24.19
N GLU A 284 -4.51 4.91 25.33
CA GLU A 284 -3.95 6.22 25.67
C GLU A 284 -2.71 6.50 24.83
N GLY A 285 -1.85 5.49 24.63
CA GLY A 285 -0.73 5.58 23.69
C GLY A 285 -1.18 5.84 22.26
N LEU A 286 -2.26 5.19 21.80
CA LEU A 286 -2.83 5.48 20.48
C LEU A 286 -3.37 6.90 20.37
N ARG A 287 -4.06 7.40 21.40
CA ARG A 287 -4.55 8.79 21.39
C ARG A 287 -3.39 9.78 21.28
N GLU A 288 -2.36 9.60 22.09
CA GLU A 288 -1.16 10.45 22.07
C GLU A 288 -0.42 10.33 20.74
N GLY A 289 -0.32 9.11 20.17
CA GLY A 289 0.26 8.88 18.84
C GLY A 289 -0.51 9.55 17.70
N ILE A 290 -1.84 9.63 17.80
CA ILE A 290 -2.66 10.39 16.84
C ILE A 290 -2.36 11.89 16.97
N SER A 291 -2.29 12.42 18.20
CA SER A 291 -1.99 13.84 18.43
C SER A 291 -0.57 14.21 17.99
N ALA A 292 0.43 13.35 18.23
CA ALA A 292 1.80 13.55 17.77
C ALA A 292 1.93 13.68 16.23
N LEU A 293 0.93 13.23 15.47
CA LEU A 293 0.85 13.33 14.00
C LEU A 293 -0.09 14.45 13.52
N GLU A 294 -0.60 15.30 14.41
CA GLU A 294 -1.33 16.51 14.03
C GLU A 294 -0.42 17.50 13.31
N ASP A 295 0.82 17.65 13.79
CA ASP A 295 1.87 18.48 13.18
C ASP A 295 2.58 17.80 11.99
N ALA A 296 2.11 16.61 11.58
CA ALA A 296 2.65 15.92 10.41
C ALA A 296 2.46 16.75 9.14
N ARG A 297 3.42 16.63 8.23
CA ARG A 297 3.46 17.36 6.96
C ARG A 297 2.20 17.08 6.14
N PRO A 298 1.63 18.09 5.46
CA PRO A 298 0.33 17.96 4.77
C PRO A 298 0.20 16.83 3.75
N TYR A 299 1.32 16.38 3.16
CA TYR A 299 1.34 15.36 2.09
C TYR A 299 2.11 14.09 2.48
N ALA A 300 2.58 14.02 3.73
CA ALA A 300 3.25 12.82 4.22
C ALA A 300 2.21 11.77 4.60
N ILE A 301 2.51 10.50 4.32
CA ILE A 301 1.73 9.38 4.81
C ILE A 301 1.96 9.25 6.30
N LYS A 302 0.87 9.39 7.05
CA LYS A 302 0.87 9.32 8.51
C LYS A 302 0.77 7.86 8.94
N THR A 303 1.73 7.42 9.72
CA THR A 303 1.83 6.03 10.17
C THR A 303 2.07 5.96 11.66
N ILE A 304 1.31 5.14 12.37
CA ILE A 304 1.60 4.76 13.76
C ILE A 304 2.19 3.35 13.76
N ILE A 305 3.28 3.15 14.48
CA ILE A 305 3.81 1.83 14.84
C ILE A 305 3.53 1.65 16.33
N LEU A 306 2.47 0.92 16.65
CA LEU A 306 2.06 0.64 18.03
C LEU A 306 2.69 -0.65 18.51
N MET A 307 3.44 -0.59 19.61
CA MET A 307 4.13 -1.74 20.19
C MET A 307 3.63 -2.04 21.61
N THR A 308 3.51 -3.33 21.96
CA THR A 308 3.18 -3.80 23.32
C THR A 308 3.76 -5.19 23.57
N ASP A 309 4.09 -5.50 24.83
CA ASP A 309 4.43 -6.86 25.25
C ASP A 309 3.35 -7.56 26.10
N GLY A 310 2.20 -6.91 26.25
CA GLY A 310 1.21 -7.31 27.24
C GLY A 310 -0.23 -7.08 26.79
N ARG A 311 -1.11 -7.04 27.78
CA ARG A 311 -2.55 -6.89 27.59
C ARG A 311 -2.99 -5.55 28.12
N HIS A 312 -3.79 -4.84 27.32
CA HIS A 312 -4.42 -3.60 27.75
C HIS A 312 -5.22 -3.82 29.05
N ASN A 313 -4.92 -3.04 30.08
CA ASN A 313 -5.49 -3.22 31.41
C ASN A 313 -5.88 -1.92 32.13
N THR A 314 -5.68 -0.75 31.51
CA THR A 314 -6.03 0.56 32.07
C THR A 314 -6.20 1.62 30.98
N GLY A 315 -6.91 2.71 31.26
CA GLY A 315 -7.22 3.75 30.28
C GLY A 315 -8.34 3.35 29.31
N VAL A 316 -8.45 4.05 28.16
CA VAL A 316 -9.49 3.73 27.18
C VAL A 316 -9.17 2.50 26.34
N SER A 317 -10.22 1.84 25.85
CA SER A 317 -10.10 0.72 24.92
C SER A 317 -9.39 1.13 23.63
N PRO A 318 -8.34 0.42 23.18
CA PRO A 318 -7.59 0.75 21.97
C PRO A 318 -8.43 0.82 20.69
N GLU A 319 -9.43 -0.05 20.55
CA GLU A 319 -10.32 -0.11 19.40
C GLU A 319 -11.11 1.19 19.21
N SER A 320 -11.42 1.89 20.30
CA SER A 320 -12.16 3.16 20.25
C SER A 320 -11.38 4.30 19.59
N MET A 321 -10.05 4.18 19.47
CA MET A 321 -9.19 5.18 18.81
C MET A 321 -9.05 4.95 17.29
N VAL A 322 -9.41 3.75 16.79
CA VAL A 322 -9.29 3.42 15.36
C VAL A 322 -10.10 4.35 14.45
N PRO A 323 -11.37 4.70 14.77
CA PRO A 323 -12.13 5.65 13.95
C PRO A 323 -11.44 7.01 13.82
N SER A 324 -10.89 7.53 14.91
CA SER A 324 -10.17 8.81 14.91
C SER A 324 -8.89 8.74 14.09
N ALA A 325 -8.10 7.67 14.22
CA ALA A 325 -6.92 7.46 13.39
C ALA A 325 -7.26 7.41 11.90
N ARG A 326 -8.32 6.68 11.52
CA ARG A 326 -8.78 6.59 10.13
C ARG A 326 -9.28 7.93 9.59
N ALA A 327 -10.03 8.67 10.39
CA ALA A 327 -10.52 10.01 10.02
C ALA A 327 -9.35 10.98 9.77
N ALA A 328 -8.24 10.82 10.50
CA ALA A 328 -7.00 11.57 10.31
C ALA A 328 -6.09 11.03 9.20
N GLY A 329 -6.50 9.99 8.46
CA GLY A 329 -5.69 9.36 7.41
C GLY A 329 -4.47 8.59 7.92
N ILE A 330 -4.48 8.16 9.19
CA ILE A 330 -3.36 7.48 9.84
C ILE A 330 -3.52 5.96 9.69
N THR A 331 -2.47 5.32 9.19
CA THR A 331 -2.36 3.85 9.16
C THR A 331 -1.72 3.34 10.44
N ILE A 332 -2.29 2.32 11.11
CA ILE A 332 -1.72 1.74 12.34
C ILE A 332 -1.13 0.36 12.06
N HIS A 333 0.19 0.24 12.14
CA HIS A 333 0.87 -1.05 12.28
C HIS A 333 0.99 -1.41 13.75
N THR A 334 0.88 -2.70 14.07
CA THR A 334 1.02 -3.18 15.45
C THR A 334 2.14 -4.19 15.55
N VAL A 335 2.96 -4.10 16.61
CA VAL A 335 4.01 -5.06 16.93
C VAL A 335 3.73 -5.62 18.32
N THR A 336 3.52 -6.92 18.41
CA THR A 336 3.39 -7.62 19.69
C THR A 336 4.66 -8.36 20.01
N PHE A 337 5.05 -8.35 21.27
CA PHE A 337 6.26 -9.01 21.74
C PHE A 337 5.92 -9.89 22.95
N SER A 338 6.50 -11.09 23.07
CA SER A 338 6.13 -12.09 24.08
C SER A 338 4.82 -12.85 23.77
N PRO A 339 4.74 -14.16 24.09
CA PRO A 339 3.52 -14.95 23.97
C PRO A 339 2.33 -14.45 24.79
N ALA A 340 2.58 -13.66 25.85
CA ALA A 340 1.53 -13.14 26.73
C ALA A 340 0.74 -11.97 26.13
N ALA A 341 1.30 -11.30 25.11
CA ALA A 341 0.71 -10.13 24.48
C ALA A 341 -0.65 -10.43 23.84
N ASP A 342 -1.50 -9.39 23.72
CA ASP A 342 -2.82 -9.53 23.12
C ASP A 342 -2.77 -9.54 21.57
N ILE A 343 -2.19 -10.61 21.00
CA ILE A 343 -1.91 -10.74 19.56
C ILE A 343 -3.18 -10.57 18.73
N ASN A 344 -4.30 -11.16 19.16
CA ASN A 344 -5.54 -11.12 18.39
C ASN A 344 -6.16 -9.73 18.37
N ARG A 345 -6.15 -9.03 19.52
CA ARG A 345 -6.64 -7.65 19.61
C ARG A 345 -5.79 -6.70 18.78
N MET A 346 -4.48 -6.80 18.88
CA MET A 346 -3.54 -5.97 18.12
C MET A 346 -3.68 -6.22 16.60
N ARG A 347 -3.85 -7.48 16.18
CA ARG A 347 -4.18 -7.81 14.79
C ARG A 347 -5.49 -7.18 14.31
N ALA A 348 -6.53 -7.21 15.14
CA ALA A 348 -7.81 -6.60 14.80
C ALA A 348 -7.69 -5.07 14.64
N ILE A 349 -6.91 -4.41 15.50
CA ILE A 349 -6.62 -2.96 15.41
C ILE A 349 -5.89 -2.64 14.10
N ALA A 350 -4.79 -3.36 13.80
CA ALA A 350 -4.03 -3.14 12.58
C ALA A 350 -4.88 -3.31 11.32
N ASN A 351 -5.64 -4.41 11.24
CA ASN A 351 -6.52 -4.69 10.10
C ASN A 351 -7.59 -3.61 9.94
N SER A 352 -8.19 -3.17 11.05
CA SER A 352 -9.25 -2.15 11.03
C SER A 352 -8.72 -0.77 10.63
N ALA A 353 -7.45 -0.49 10.91
CA ALA A 353 -6.76 0.77 10.58
C ALA A 353 -5.99 0.72 9.25
N GLY A 354 -6.11 -0.35 8.47
CA GLY A 354 -5.42 -0.50 7.17
C GLY A 354 -3.93 -0.80 7.25
N GLY A 355 -3.42 -1.17 8.42
CA GLY A 355 -2.03 -1.56 8.64
C GLY A 355 -1.81 -3.06 8.72
N ARG A 356 -0.65 -3.44 9.26
CA ARG A 356 -0.19 -4.83 9.38
C ARG A 356 0.17 -5.13 10.82
N SER A 357 -0.11 -6.36 11.28
CA SER A 357 0.32 -6.84 12.59
C SER A 357 1.56 -7.71 12.47
N PHE A 358 2.49 -7.53 13.39
CA PHE A 358 3.68 -8.33 13.54
C PHE A 358 3.71 -8.93 14.96
N HIS A 359 4.31 -10.11 15.08
CA HIS A 359 4.52 -10.77 16.35
C HIS A 359 5.97 -11.21 16.45
N ALA A 360 6.55 -11.05 17.63
CA ALA A 360 7.91 -11.42 17.93
C ALA A 360 7.96 -12.24 19.22
N ASP A 361 8.59 -13.41 19.16
CA ASP A 361 8.91 -14.23 20.32
C ASP A 361 10.33 -13.95 20.83
N THR A 362 11.22 -13.53 19.91
CA THR A 362 12.63 -13.24 20.22
C THR A 362 13.01 -11.80 19.86
N SER A 363 14.15 -11.33 20.39
CA SER A 363 14.72 -10.03 20.01
C SER A 363 15.11 -9.96 18.53
N GLY A 364 15.47 -11.10 17.92
CA GLY A 364 15.74 -11.21 16.48
C GLY A 364 14.47 -11.03 15.64
N ASP A 365 13.36 -11.65 16.06
CA ASP A 365 12.06 -11.47 15.40
C ASP A 365 11.58 -10.03 15.51
N LEU A 366 11.76 -9.41 16.68
CA LEU A 366 11.39 -8.02 16.90
C LEU A 366 12.18 -7.08 15.98
N SER A 367 13.50 -7.27 15.89
CA SER A 367 14.36 -6.49 14.99
C SER A 367 13.98 -6.70 13.52
N SER A 368 13.59 -7.93 13.15
CA SER A 368 13.14 -8.26 11.79
C SER A 368 11.80 -7.61 11.45
N ALA A 369 10.85 -7.60 12.39
CA ALA A 369 9.56 -6.95 12.23
C ALA A 369 9.72 -5.44 12.01
N PHE A 370 10.57 -4.78 12.80
CA PHE A 370 10.86 -3.36 12.63
C PHE A 370 11.55 -3.06 11.30
N ARG A 371 12.54 -3.88 10.88
CA ARG A 371 13.16 -3.78 9.55
C ARG A 371 12.13 -3.92 8.42
N ASP A 372 11.22 -4.88 8.53
CA ASP A 372 10.16 -5.08 7.54
C ASP A 372 9.25 -3.87 7.44
N ILE A 373 8.89 -3.26 8.57
CA ILE A 373 8.09 -2.03 8.60
C ILE A 373 8.85 -0.87 7.93
N ALA A 374 10.13 -0.66 8.25
CA ALA A 374 10.96 0.38 7.63
C ALA A 374 10.99 0.26 6.09
N ARG A 375 11.00 -0.98 5.59
CA ARG A 375 11.05 -1.27 4.14
C ARG A 375 9.69 -1.25 3.44
N THR A 376 8.58 -1.08 4.17
CA THR A 376 7.27 -0.87 3.54
C THR A 376 7.20 0.53 2.94
N LEU A 377 7.29 0.63 1.61
CA LEU A 377 7.22 1.90 0.90
C LEU A 377 5.83 2.15 0.33
N PRO A 378 5.21 3.30 0.60
CA PRO A 378 4.03 3.72 -0.11
C PRO A 378 4.42 4.31 -1.49
N VAL A 379 4.13 3.56 -2.55
CA VAL A 379 4.22 4.04 -3.94
C VAL A 379 2.81 4.20 -4.47
N LEU A 380 2.46 5.40 -4.94
CA LEU A 380 1.14 5.73 -5.48
C LEU A 380 1.23 5.95 -6.99
N VAL A 381 0.33 5.34 -7.77
CA VAL A 381 0.12 5.72 -9.19
C VAL A 381 -0.78 6.94 -9.21
N THR A 382 -0.32 7.99 -9.88
CA THR A 382 -0.93 9.32 -9.87
C THR A 382 -1.54 9.73 -11.20
N ASP A 383 -1.13 9.09 -12.30
CA ASP A 383 -1.71 9.25 -13.63
C ASP A 383 -1.75 7.91 -14.36
#